data_AF-A0A643FKB2-F1
#
_entry.id   AF-A0A643FKB2-F1
#
_cell.length_a   1.000
_cell.length_b   1.000
_cell.length_c   1.000
_cell.angle_alpha   90.00
_cell.angle_beta   90.00
_cell.angle_gamma   90.00
#
_symmetry.space_group_name_H-M   'P 1'
#
loop_
_entity.id
_entity.type
_entity.pdbx_description
1 polymer ?
#
loop_
_entity_poly.entity_id
_entity_poly.type
_entity_poly.pdbx_seq_one_letter_code
_entity_poly.pdbx_strand_id
1 'polypeptide(L)'
;MDSKRSATPWLDHSALLDPSPMMIETGVQRLESGALMVAVRTDLHGCKGRMFDWWFKFFDTTQHIKWWHPVDHVEHRGWDDKWRKGENYYGASIHAVESLAEIPPVAAKLKFHDPATIFDPMKLKQALSDAHVSAVVAARIGFGEHVQLDDSGDPLNGQMLHVARDTDWGCVLRSRFVLGLDDQSTGSGPTDAMGLALMRHCYTEFTFLSRFLPSLYFGERANGEVVPLPW
;
A
#
# COMPACT_ATOMS: atom_id res chain seq x y z
N MET A 1 -27.85 18.15 13.48
CA MET A 1 -27.73 16.73 13.08
C MET A 1 -26.49 16.66 12.23
N ASP A 2 -25.36 16.25 12.82
CA ASP A 2 -24.15 16.04 12.05
C ASP A 2 -24.40 14.86 11.11
N SER A 3 -24.45 15.14 9.82
CA SER A 3 -24.46 14.10 8.79
C SER A 3 -23.16 13.32 8.96
N LYS A 4 -23.26 12.06 9.39
CA LYS A 4 -22.10 11.19 9.51
C LYS A 4 -21.43 11.08 8.14
N ARG A 5 -20.15 11.49 8.08
CA ARG A 5 -19.36 11.49 6.85
C ARG A 5 -18.85 10.07 6.61
N SER A 6 -19.15 9.51 5.43
CA SER A 6 -18.65 8.20 5.01
C SER A 6 -17.40 8.36 4.15
N ALA A 7 -16.50 7.37 4.15
CA ALA A 7 -15.37 7.37 3.24
C ALA A 7 -15.85 7.33 1.79
N THR A 8 -15.21 8.10 0.91
CA THR A 8 -15.53 8.11 -0.52
C THR A 8 -15.40 6.70 -1.11
N PRO A 9 -16.31 6.21 -1.97
CA PRO A 9 -16.19 4.90 -2.59
C PRO A 9 -14.83 4.68 -3.29
N TRP A 10 -14.39 3.42 -3.37
CA TRP A 10 -13.16 3.07 -4.08
C TRP A 10 -13.23 3.55 -5.53
N LEU A 11 -12.18 4.23 -6.00
CA LEU A 11 -12.08 4.57 -7.43
C LEU A 11 -11.80 3.29 -8.24
N ASP A 12 -12.28 3.26 -9.47
CA ASP A 12 -12.04 2.13 -10.37
C ASP A 12 -10.57 2.09 -10.79
N HIS A 13 -9.85 1.11 -10.25
CA HIS A 13 -8.47 0.79 -10.61
C HIS A 13 -8.34 -0.60 -11.25
N SER A 14 -9.42 -1.12 -11.85
CA SER A 14 -9.45 -2.47 -12.45
C SER A 14 -8.38 -2.70 -13.51
N ALA A 15 -7.90 -1.64 -14.17
CA ALA A 15 -6.77 -1.70 -15.10
C ALA A 15 -5.45 -2.19 -14.44
N LEU A 16 -5.31 -2.10 -13.11
CA LEU A 16 -4.15 -2.67 -12.40
C LEU A 16 -4.12 -4.21 -12.47
N LEU A 17 -5.25 -4.86 -12.73
CA LEU A 17 -5.34 -6.32 -12.86
C LEU A 17 -4.86 -6.82 -14.24
N ASP A 18 -4.62 -5.90 -15.19
CA ASP A 18 -4.15 -6.22 -16.54
C ASP A 18 -2.61 -6.03 -16.63
N PRO A 19 -1.86 -6.99 -17.18
CA PRO A 19 -0.40 -6.91 -17.30
C PRO A 19 0.07 -5.87 -18.33
N SER A 20 -0.81 -5.38 -19.20
CA SER A 20 -0.49 -4.45 -20.29
C SER A 20 0.02 -3.11 -19.74
N PRO A 21 0.81 -2.36 -20.51
CA PRO A 21 1.28 -1.04 -20.12
C PRO A 21 0.12 -0.06 -19.84
N MET A 22 0.26 0.75 -18.81
CA MET A 22 -0.67 1.84 -18.50
C MET A 22 -0.11 3.19 -18.99
N MET A 23 -1.01 4.14 -19.26
CA MET A 23 -0.64 5.51 -19.65
C MET A 23 0.27 6.19 -18.61
N ILE A 24 0.07 5.88 -17.32
CA ILE A 24 0.89 6.38 -16.22
C ILE A 24 1.28 5.18 -15.35
N GLU A 25 2.50 4.70 -15.51
CA GLU A 25 3.11 3.68 -14.63
C GLU A 25 3.73 4.32 -13.39
N THR A 26 4.41 5.46 -13.58
CA THR A 26 4.98 6.28 -12.51
C THR A 26 4.73 7.76 -12.81
N GLY A 27 4.08 8.47 -11.90
CA GLY A 27 3.74 9.87 -12.07
C GLY A 27 2.66 10.36 -11.12
N VAL A 28 2.34 11.65 -11.23
CA VAL A 28 1.33 12.33 -10.42
C VAL A 28 0.29 12.95 -11.36
N GLN A 29 -0.98 12.80 -11.05
CA GLN A 29 -2.09 13.37 -11.83
C GLN A 29 -3.13 13.98 -10.90
N ARG A 30 -3.53 15.22 -11.17
CA ARG A 30 -4.71 15.80 -10.55
C ARG A 30 -5.96 15.33 -11.28
N LEU A 31 -6.90 14.77 -10.54
CA LEU A 31 -8.20 14.34 -11.06
C LEU A 31 -9.12 15.55 -11.22
N GLU A 32 -10.20 15.40 -11.99
CA GLU A 32 -11.21 16.46 -12.17
C GLU A 32 -11.87 16.87 -10.84
N SER A 33 -11.95 15.93 -9.90
CA SER A 33 -12.35 16.15 -8.51
C SER A 33 -11.35 16.97 -7.67
N GLY A 34 -10.23 17.40 -8.24
CA GLY A 34 -9.14 18.03 -7.49
C GLY A 34 -8.32 17.06 -6.62
N ALA A 35 -8.76 15.82 -6.42
CA ALA A 35 -7.98 14.78 -5.75
C ALA A 35 -6.66 14.49 -6.49
N LEU A 36 -5.63 14.07 -5.76
CA LEU A 36 -4.32 13.78 -6.32
C LEU A 36 -4.10 12.28 -6.43
N MET A 37 -3.94 11.78 -7.64
CA MET A 37 -3.50 10.41 -7.89
C MET A 37 -1.97 10.36 -8.01
N VAL A 38 -1.33 9.45 -7.28
CA VAL A 38 0.07 9.10 -7.42
C VAL A 38 0.17 7.65 -7.91
N ALA A 39 0.87 7.44 -9.01
CA ALA A 39 1.19 6.15 -9.59
C ALA A 39 2.69 5.88 -9.40
N VAL A 40 3.04 4.67 -9.00
CA VAL A 40 4.44 4.24 -8.88
C VAL A 40 4.57 2.81 -9.37
N ARG A 41 5.48 2.56 -10.31
CA ARG A 41 5.94 1.23 -10.66
C ARG A 41 7.33 1.00 -10.06
N THR A 42 7.46 -0.05 -9.28
CA THR A 42 8.73 -0.48 -8.69
C THR A 42 8.99 -1.94 -9.06
N ASP A 43 10.19 -2.24 -9.53
CA ASP A 43 10.63 -3.60 -9.83
C ASP A 43 11.31 -4.19 -8.58
N LEU A 44 10.69 -5.21 -7.97
CA LEU A 44 11.18 -5.86 -6.76
C LEU A 44 11.96 -7.12 -7.17
N HIS A 45 13.22 -6.93 -7.55
CA HIS A 45 14.09 -8.02 -7.98
C HIS A 45 14.22 -9.13 -6.91
N GLY A 46 14.11 -10.38 -7.34
CA GLY A 46 14.17 -11.56 -6.45
C GLY A 46 12.96 -11.77 -5.54
N CYS A 47 12.03 -10.81 -5.47
CA CYS A 47 10.81 -10.93 -4.68
C CYS A 47 9.69 -11.61 -5.48
N LYS A 48 8.70 -12.14 -4.76
CA LYS A 48 7.44 -12.67 -5.30
C LYS A 48 6.26 -12.08 -4.54
N GLY A 49 5.08 -12.04 -5.16
CA GLY A 49 3.86 -11.51 -4.55
C GLY A 49 3.55 -12.15 -3.20
N ARG A 50 3.77 -13.45 -3.07
CA ARG A 50 3.66 -14.17 -1.79
C ARG A 50 4.61 -13.68 -0.68
N MET A 51 5.82 -13.20 -1.02
CA MET A 51 6.76 -12.62 -0.04
C MET A 51 6.27 -11.23 0.37
N PHE A 52 5.77 -10.47 -0.59
CA PHE A 52 5.19 -9.15 -0.38
C PHE A 52 3.95 -9.22 0.51
N ASP A 53 3.01 -10.13 0.25
CA ASP A 53 1.84 -10.35 1.11
C ASP A 53 2.23 -10.82 2.52
N TRP A 54 3.21 -11.72 2.62
CA TRP A 54 3.73 -12.19 3.91
C TRP A 54 4.31 -11.04 4.75
N TRP A 55 4.99 -10.08 4.14
CA TRP A 55 5.57 -8.94 4.85
C TRP A 55 4.51 -8.22 5.71
N PHE A 56 3.31 -7.97 5.16
CA PHE A 56 2.19 -7.32 5.87
C PHE A 56 1.54 -8.19 6.96
N LYS A 57 1.79 -9.50 6.95
CA LYS A 57 1.41 -10.41 8.04
C LYS A 57 2.48 -10.49 9.12
N PHE A 58 3.72 -10.08 8.81
CA PHE A 58 4.89 -10.26 9.65
C PHE A 58 5.27 -9.01 10.45
N PHE A 59 5.34 -7.84 9.81
CA PHE A 59 5.95 -6.67 10.43
C PHE A 59 5.08 -6.10 11.56
N ASP A 60 5.69 -5.86 12.73
CA ASP A 60 4.98 -5.37 13.92
C ASP A 60 5.80 -4.50 14.87
N THR A 61 6.98 -4.05 14.45
CA THR A 61 7.85 -3.21 15.29
C THR A 61 8.40 -2.02 14.52
N THR A 62 8.84 -0.99 15.27
CA THR A 62 9.59 0.15 14.73
C THR A 62 10.85 -0.30 13.99
N GLN A 63 11.51 -1.36 14.47
CA GLN A 63 12.69 -1.91 13.82
C GLN A 63 12.35 -2.49 12.44
N HIS A 64 11.22 -3.18 12.31
CA HIS A 64 10.77 -3.76 11.04
C HIS A 64 10.46 -2.68 10.00
N ILE A 65 9.70 -1.64 10.36
CA ILE A 65 9.41 -0.55 9.41
C ILE A 65 10.69 0.22 9.05
N LYS A 66 11.67 0.35 9.96
CA LYS A 66 12.98 0.94 9.64
C LYS A 66 13.81 0.10 8.66
N TRP A 67 13.65 -1.22 8.62
CA TRP A 67 14.27 -2.02 7.55
C TRP A 67 13.66 -1.69 6.20
N TRP A 68 12.35 -1.49 6.17
CA TRP A 68 11.59 -1.17 4.96
C TRP A 68 11.95 0.22 4.41
N HIS A 69 12.02 1.25 5.25
CA HIS A 69 12.51 2.57 4.85
C HIS A 69 13.36 3.22 5.96
N PRO A 70 14.69 3.06 5.96
CA PRO A 70 15.56 3.51 7.06
C PRO A 70 15.68 5.03 7.20
N VAL A 71 15.35 5.78 6.14
CA VAL A 71 15.35 7.25 6.13
C VAL A 71 14.01 7.82 6.60
N ASP A 72 12.89 7.28 6.12
CA ASP A 72 11.57 7.91 6.28
C ASP A 72 10.72 7.28 7.39
N HIS A 73 10.86 5.99 7.69
CA HIS A 73 10.06 5.34 8.73
C HIS A 73 10.62 5.65 10.12
N VAL A 74 9.82 6.30 10.95
CA VAL A 74 10.24 6.80 12.27
C VAL A 74 9.78 5.89 13.40
N GLU A 75 8.48 5.59 13.45
CA GLU A 75 7.84 4.90 14.58
C GLU A 75 6.68 4.03 14.12
N HIS A 76 6.63 2.78 14.63
CA HIS A 76 5.45 1.93 14.55
C HIS A 76 4.67 2.09 15.85
N ARG A 77 3.42 2.53 15.77
CA ARG A 77 2.55 2.82 16.93
C ARG A 77 1.54 1.70 17.21
N GLY A 78 1.67 0.54 16.56
CA GLY A 78 0.86 -0.65 16.82
C GLY A 78 -0.15 -0.98 15.72
N TRP A 79 -0.50 -2.26 15.69
CA TRP A 79 -1.67 -2.79 14.99
C TRP A 79 -2.87 -2.84 15.96
N ASP A 80 -4.09 -2.75 15.44
CA ASP A 80 -5.30 -2.95 16.24
C ASP A 80 -5.65 -4.44 16.48
N ASP A 81 -6.77 -4.67 17.17
CA ASP A 81 -7.24 -6.00 17.58
C ASP A 81 -7.69 -6.90 16.42
N LYS A 82 -7.83 -6.36 15.20
CA LYS A 82 -8.21 -7.15 14.01
C LYS A 82 -7.01 -7.77 13.32
N TRP A 83 -5.80 -7.30 13.60
CA TRP A 83 -4.59 -7.88 13.05
C TRP A 83 -4.29 -9.23 13.71
N ARG A 84 -4.15 -10.26 12.89
CA ARG A 84 -3.76 -11.61 13.31
C ARG A 84 -2.37 -11.88 12.79
N LYS A 85 -1.36 -11.72 13.67
CA LYS A 85 0.05 -11.89 13.35
C LYS A 85 0.30 -13.22 12.63
N GLY A 86 0.99 -13.16 11.49
CA GLY A 86 1.31 -14.31 10.64
C GLY A 86 0.15 -14.85 9.81
N GLU A 87 -1.08 -14.38 10.02
CA GLU A 87 -2.28 -14.94 9.39
C GLU A 87 -2.98 -13.94 8.45
N ASN A 88 -3.42 -12.79 8.99
CA ASN A 88 -4.29 -11.87 8.26
C ASN A 88 -4.23 -10.43 8.80
N TYR A 89 -4.23 -9.47 7.88
CA TYR A 89 -4.30 -8.05 8.19
C TYR A 89 -5.57 -7.36 7.64
N TYR A 90 -6.42 -8.06 6.87
CA TYR A 90 -7.66 -7.47 6.38
C TYR A 90 -8.61 -7.09 7.52
N GLY A 91 -9.14 -5.86 7.44
CA GLY A 91 -9.96 -5.23 8.48
C GLY A 91 -9.14 -4.53 9.57
N ALA A 92 -7.83 -4.77 9.64
CA ALA A 92 -6.97 -4.20 10.65
C ALA A 92 -6.45 -2.82 10.28
N SER A 93 -6.21 -2.03 11.32
CA SER A 93 -5.55 -0.73 11.22
C SER A 93 -4.14 -0.78 11.78
N ILE A 94 -3.27 0.03 11.19
CA ILE A 94 -1.95 0.37 11.71
C ILE A 94 -1.83 1.87 11.93
N HIS A 95 -1.12 2.26 12.98
CA HIS A 95 -0.62 3.61 13.18
C HIS A 95 0.90 3.64 13.02
N ALA A 96 1.40 4.62 12.27
CA ALA A 96 2.83 4.82 12.08
C ALA A 96 3.16 6.32 12.06
N VAL A 97 4.44 6.65 12.21
CA VAL A 97 4.98 7.98 11.93
C VAL A 97 6.03 7.82 10.86
N GLU A 98 5.89 8.58 9.80
CA GLU A 98 6.76 8.52 8.63
C GLU A 98 6.96 9.91 8.01
N SER A 99 8.18 10.18 7.55
CA SER A 99 8.43 11.25 6.59
C SER A 99 7.94 10.80 5.22
N LEU A 100 7.66 11.75 4.32
CA LEU A 100 7.47 11.45 2.90
C LEU A 100 8.57 12.18 2.13
N ALA A 101 9.73 11.54 1.98
CA ALA A 101 10.95 12.13 1.44
C ALA A 101 11.29 13.47 2.11
N GLU A 102 11.10 14.60 1.42
CA GLU A 102 11.41 15.94 1.93
C GLU A 102 10.33 16.48 2.89
N ILE A 103 9.20 15.79 3.05
CA ILE A 103 8.14 16.16 3.98
C ILE A 103 8.50 15.62 5.37
N PRO A 104 8.50 16.48 6.42
CA PRO A 104 8.79 16.05 7.78
C PRO A 104 7.88 14.93 8.28
N PRO A 105 8.31 14.19 9.33
CA PRO A 105 7.52 13.11 9.90
C PRO A 105 6.09 13.52 10.23
N VAL A 106 5.14 12.73 9.77
CA VAL A 106 3.71 12.87 10.03
C VAL A 106 3.13 11.54 10.49
N ALA A 107 2.17 11.58 11.42
CA ALA A 107 1.43 10.39 11.79
C ALA A 107 0.56 9.93 10.62
N ALA A 108 0.46 8.63 10.41
CA ALA A 108 -0.38 8.01 9.41
C ALA A 108 -1.24 6.92 10.05
N LYS A 109 -2.49 6.81 9.61
CA LYS A 109 -3.37 5.69 9.89
C LYS A 109 -3.75 5.01 8.59
N LEU A 110 -3.52 3.72 8.52
CA LEU A 110 -3.96 2.88 7.41
C LEU A 110 -4.94 1.83 7.94
N LYS A 111 -6.02 1.56 7.21
CA LYS A 111 -6.91 0.42 7.46
C LYS A 111 -6.97 -0.45 6.22
N PHE A 112 -6.62 -1.72 6.35
CA PHE A 112 -6.48 -2.64 5.23
C PHE A 112 -7.79 -3.35 4.90
N HIS A 113 -7.99 -3.65 3.63
CA HIS A 113 -9.22 -4.26 3.11
C HIS A 113 -8.91 -5.48 2.25
N ASP A 114 -9.84 -6.44 2.26
CA ASP A 114 -9.79 -7.57 1.34
C ASP A 114 -9.97 -7.05 -0.11
N PRO A 115 -9.04 -7.30 -1.03
CA PRO A 115 -9.13 -6.89 -2.43
C PRO A 115 -10.43 -7.32 -3.13
N ALA A 116 -11.06 -8.42 -2.71
CA ALA A 116 -12.33 -8.89 -3.26
C ALA A 116 -13.53 -7.97 -2.92
N THR A 117 -13.36 -7.05 -1.97
CA THR A 117 -14.35 -6.00 -1.64
C THR A 117 -14.16 -4.72 -2.47
N ILE A 118 -13.08 -4.64 -3.24
CA ILE A 118 -12.65 -3.44 -3.97
C ILE A 118 -12.76 -3.67 -5.47
N PHE A 119 -12.25 -4.80 -5.94
CA PHE A 119 -12.34 -5.22 -7.33
C PHE A 119 -13.57 -6.09 -7.57
N ASP A 120 -13.99 -6.18 -8.83
CA ASP A 120 -14.91 -7.23 -9.25
C ASP A 120 -14.31 -8.61 -8.89
N PRO A 121 -15.00 -9.44 -8.08
CA PRO A 121 -14.44 -10.70 -7.59
C PRO A 121 -14.09 -11.69 -8.70
N MET A 122 -14.83 -11.68 -9.81
CA MET A 122 -14.56 -12.58 -10.93
C MET A 122 -13.32 -12.11 -11.70
N LYS A 123 -13.19 -10.80 -11.94
CA LYS A 123 -12.00 -10.24 -12.60
C LYS A 123 -10.74 -10.45 -11.76
N LEU A 124 -10.80 -10.23 -10.45
CA LEU A 124 -9.67 -10.47 -9.56
C LEU A 124 -9.27 -11.95 -9.56
N LYS A 125 -10.26 -12.85 -9.44
CA LYS A 125 -10.02 -14.30 -9.50
C LYS A 125 -9.38 -14.72 -10.82
N GLN A 126 -9.86 -14.17 -11.94
CA GLN A 126 -9.30 -14.43 -13.27
C GLN A 126 -7.85 -13.95 -13.36
N ALA A 127 -7.56 -12.72 -12.93
CA ALA A 127 -6.21 -12.15 -12.96
C ALA A 127 -5.20 -12.94 -12.09
N LEU A 128 -5.64 -13.47 -10.94
CA LEU A 128 -4.84 -14.38 -10.13
C LEU A 128 -4.60 -15.72 -10.83
N SER A 129 -5.64 -16.29 -11.45
CA SER A 129 -5.54 -17.55 -12.19
C SER A 129 -4.60 -17.45 -13.41
N ASP A 130 -4.61 -16.31 -14.09
CA ASP A 130 -3.79 -16.05 -15.27
C ASP A 130 -2.37 -15.56 -14.90
N ALA A 131 -2.03 -15.52 -13.62
CA ALA A 131 -0.78 -14.96 -13.09
C ALA A 131 -0.51 -13.50 -13.52
N HIS A 132 -1.56 -12.76 -13.89
CA HIS A 132 -1.50 -11.31 -14.14
C HIS A 132 -1.33 -10.52 -12.84
N VAL A 133 -1.74 -11.10 -11.72
CA VAL A 133 -1.58 -10.60 -10.36
C VAL A 133 -1.09 -11.74 -9.47
N SER A 134 -0.17 -11.46 -8.55
CA SER A 134 0.35 -12.41 -7.56
C SER A 134 0.10 -12.00 -6.11
N ALA A 135 -0.14 -10.70 -5.85
CA ALA A 135 -0.62 -10.19 -4.55
C ALA A 135 -1.27 -8.82 -4.71
N VAL A 136 -2.17 -8.48 -3.79
CA VAL A 136 -2.79 -7.15 -3.70
C VAL A 136 -2.81 -6.73 -2.24
N VAL A 137 -2.28 -5.53 -1.95
CA VAL A 137 -2.44 -4.85 -0.65
C VAL A 137 -3.28 -3.61 -0.89
N ALA A 138 -4.38 -3.49 -0.17
CA ALA A 138 -5.28 -2.35 -0.28
C ALA A 138 -5.57 -1.74 1.08
N ALA A 139 -5.50 -0.42 1.17
CA ALA A 139 -5.80 0.30 2.40
C ALA A 139 -6.49 1.64 2.16
N ARG A 140 -7.31 2.04 3.14
CA ARG A 140 -7.68 3.43 3.34
C ARG A 140 -6.60 4.09 4.15
N ILE A 141 -6.16 5.28 3.76
CA ILE A 141 -5.03 5.99 4.37
C ILE A 141 -5.43 7.41 4.74
N GLY A 142 -4.95 7.88 5.89
CA GLY A 142 -5.01 9.28 6.25
C GLY A 142 -3.81 9.72 7.09
N PHE A 143 -3.47 11.00 6.97
CA PHE A 143 -2.32 11.62 7.62
C PHE A 143 -2.75 12.61 8.71
N GLY A 144 -1.91 12.76 9.74
CA GLY A 144 -2.10 13.62 10.90
C GLY A 144 -2.46 12.86 12.19
N GLU A 145 -2.31 13.51 13.33
CA GLU A 145 -2.64 12.92 14.66
C GLU A 145 -4.16 12.69 14.85
N HIS A 146 -4.99 13.37 14.06
CA HIS A 146 -6.45 13.35 14.17
C HIS A 146 -7.13 12.98 12.85
N VAL A 147 -6.74 11.83 12.28
CA VAL A 147 -7.35 11.28 11.06
C VAL A 147 -8.86 11.10 11.28
N GLN A 148 -9.66 11.73 10.41
CA GLN A 148 -11.11 11.55 10.41
C GLN A 148 -11.46 10.16 9.87
N LEU A 149 -12.38 9.48 10.55
CA LEU A 149 -12.80 8.11 10.23
C LEU A 149 -14.32 8.05 10.03
N ASP A 150 -14.78 7.13 9.19
CA ASP A 150 -16.19 6.76 9.14
C ASP A 150 -16.58 5.77 10.25
N ASP A 151 -17.86 5.36 10.27
CA ASP A 151 -18.41 4.40 11.23
C ASP A 151 -17.74 3.01 11.17
N SER A 152 -17.10 2.67 10.04
CA SER A 152 -16.35 1.42 9.88
C SER A 152 -14.90 1.57 10.34
N GLY A 153 -14.46 2.77 10.73
CA GLY A 153 -13.09 3.08 11.12
C GLY A 153 -12.16 3.39 9.94
N ASP A 154 -12.71 3.64 8.75
CA ASP A 154 -11.92 3.94 7.55
C ASP A 154 -11.51 5.42 7.48
N PRO A 155 -10.21 5.72 7.26
CA PRO A 155 -9.79 7.06 6.85
C PRO A 155 -10.58 7.61 5.67
N LEU A 156 -11.08 8.84 5.81
CA LEU A 156 -11.95 9.46 4.81
C LEU A 156 -11.22 9.98 3.57
N ASN A 157 -9.94 10.33 3.70
CA ASN A 157 -9.24 11.22 2.77
C ASN A 157 -8.34 10.52 1.75
N GLY A 158 -8.07 9.22 1.90
CA GLY A 158 -7.12 8.53 1.04
C GLY A 158 -7.41 7.06 0.74
N GLN A 159 -6.96 6.63 -0.43
CA GLN A 159 -6.96 5.24 -0.90
C GLN A 159 -5.54 4.85 -1.32
N MET A 160 -5.15 3.61 -1.04
CA MET A 160 -3.87 3.02 -1.39
C MET A 160 -4.09 1.61 -1.94
N LEU A 161 -3.47 1.32 -3.08
CA LEU A 161 -3.42 0.00 -3.70
C LEU A 161 -1.99 -0.31 -4.09
N HIS A 162 -1.54 -1.52 -3.80
CA HIS A 162 -0.32 -2.12 -4.35
C HIS A 162 -0.69 -3.44 -5.00
N VAL A 163 -0.44 -3.56 -6.30
CA VAL A 163 -0.73 -4.77 -7.08
C VAL A 163 0.58 -5.33 -7.60
N ALA A 164 0.95 -6.52 -7.11
CA ALA A 164 2.15 -7.23 -7.52
C ALA A 164 1.84 -8.21 -8.65
N ARG A 165 2.79 -8.38 -9.56
CA ARG A 165 2.80 -9.42 -10.59
C ARG A 165 4.16 -10.09 -10.65
N ASP A 166 4.19 -11.40 -10.52
CA ASP A 166 5.43 -12.17 -10.60
C ASP A 166 5.95 -12.23 -12.04
N THR A 167 7.27 -12.26 -12.16
CA THR A 167 8.05 -12.38 -13.41
C THR A 167 9.23 -13.33 -13.16
N ASP A 168 9.98 -13.69 -14.20
CA ASP A 168 11.14 -14.58 -14.04
C ASP A 168 12.24 -14.02 -13.12
N TRP A 169 12.38 -12.69 -13.04
CA TRP A 169 13.44 -12.02 -12.29
C TRP A 169 13.01 -11.47 -10.91
N GLY A 170 11.73 -11.55 -10.56
CA GLY A 170 11.18 -10.95 -9.34
C GLY A 170 9.68 -10.70 -9.46
N CYS A 171 9.20 -9.56 -8.95
CA CYS A 171 7.86 -9.07 -9.24
C CYS A 171 7.85 -7.58 -9.59
N VAL A 172 6.89 -7.19 -10.43
CA VAL A 172 6.55 -5.79 -10.68
C VAL A 172 5.49 -5.39 -9.66
N LEU A 173 5.70 -4.30 -8.93
CA LEU A 173 4.72 -3.71 -8.03
C LEU A 173 4.18 -2.42 -8.65
N ARG A 174 2.87 -2.36 -8.88
CA ARG A 174 2.16 -1.15 -9.30
C ARG A 174 1.38 -0.58 -8.11
N SER A 175 1.78 0.59 -7.66
CA SER A 175 1.15 1.33 -6.57
C SER A 175 0.23 2.42 -7.12
N ARG A 176 -0.91 2.62 -6.45
CA ARG A 176 -1.81 3.77 -6.63
C ARG A 176 -2.14 4.36 -5.27
N PHE A 177 -1.96 5.66 -5.15
CA PHE A 177 -2.48 6.45 -4.05
C PHE A 177 -3.44 7.48 -4.60
N VAL A 178 -4.55 7.69 -3.92
CA VAL A 178 -5.47 8.78 -4.23
C VAL A 178 -5.70 9.55 -2.95
N LEU A 179 -5.32 10.82 -2.93
CA LEU A 179 -5.37 11.69 -1.76
C LEU A 179 -6.33 12.86 -1.97
N GLY A 180 -6.91 13.36 -0.87
CA GLY A 180 -7.83 14.50 -0.89
C GLY A 180 -9.24 14.14 -1.35
N LEU A 181 -9.70 12.93 -1.05
CA LEU A 181 -11.03 12.44 -1.44
C LEU A 181 -12.18 13.07 -0.63
N ASP A 182 -11.89 13.71 0.50
CA ASP A 182 -12.85 14.35 1.41
C ASP A 182 -12.86 15.88 1.31
N ASP A 183 -11.89 16.48 0.61
CA ASP A 183 -11.65 17.93 0.57
C ASP A 183 -11.88 18.54 -0.82
N GLN A 184 -13.15 18.50 -1.26
CA GLN A 184 -13.57 19.11 -2.53
C GLN A 184 -13.90 20.62 -2.40
N SER A 185 -13.87 21.21 -1.20
CA SER A 185 -14.43 22.54 -0.96
C SER A 185 -13.63 23.49 -0.07
N THR A 186 -12.54 23.06 0.61
CA THR A 186 -11.83 23.95 1.56
C THR A 186 -10.51 24.53 1.03
N GLY A 187 -10.05 24.10 -0.14
CA GLY A 187 -8.86 24.67 -0.80
C GLY A 187 -7.52 24.26 -0.19
N SER A 188 -7.51 23.33 0.77
CA SER A 188 -6.31 22.80 1.46
C SER A 188 -5.92 21.38 1.02
N GLY A 189 -6.29 20.99 -0.21
CA GLY A 189 -6.00 19.67 -0.76
C GLY A 189 -4.50 19.38 -0.92
N PRO A 190 -4.13 18.11 -1.16
CA PRO A 190 -2.74 17.69 -1.31
C PRO A 190 -2.08 18.44 -2.48
N THR A 191 -0.88 18.97 -2.25
CA THR A 191 -0.12 19.70 -3.30
C THR A 191 0.59 18.73 -4.26
N ASP A 192 0.93 19.19 -5.46
CA ASP A 192 1.71 18.37 -6.41
C ASP A 192 3.09 18.00 -5.84
N ALA A 193 3.69 18.88 -5.05
CA ALA A 193 4.94 18.60 -4.34
C ALA A 193 4.78 17.42 -3.37
N MET A 194 3.65 17.34 -2.66
CA MET A 194 3.34 16.17 -1.82
C MET A 194 3.17 14.89 -2.65
N GLY A 195 2.51 14.96 -3.80
CA GLY A 195 2.40 13.80 -4.69
C GLY A 195 3.76 13.30 -5.18
N LEU A 196 4.66 14.21 -5.56
CA LEU A 196 6.02 13.86 -5.99
C LEU A 196 6.87 13.30 -4.84
N ALA A 197 6.69 13.82 -3.62
CA ALA A 197 7.36 13.31 -2.43
C ALA A 197 6.88 11.89 -2.07
N LEU A 198 5.57 11.64 -2.09
CA LEU A 198 5.01 10.30 -1.90
C LEU A 198 5.46 9.32 -2.99
N MET A 199 5.59 9.78 -4.24
CA MET A 199 6.15 8.97 -5.33
C MET A 199 7.60 8.54 -5.04
N ARG A 200 8.45 9.46 -4.56
CA ARG A 200 9.84 9.16 -4.15
C ARG A 200 9.89 8.19 -2.97
N HIS A 201 9.08 8.45 -1.95
CA HIS A 201 8.96 7.61 -0.76
C HIS A 201 8.57 6.18 -1.15
N CYS A 202 7.47 6.00 -1.88
CA CYS A 202 6.98 4.68 -2.29
C CYS A 202 7.96 3.94 -3.21
N TYR A 203 8.61 4.63 -4.14
CA TYR A 203 9.64 3.99 -4.96
C TYR A 203 10.83 3.50 -4.10
N THR A 204 11.23 4.32 -3.13
CA THR A 204 12.40 4.07 -2.28
C THR A 204 12.15 2.95 -1.27
N GLU A 205 11.02 2.95 -0.56
CA GLU A 205 10.68 1.92 0.43
C GLU A 205 10.66 0.53 -0.22
N PHE A 206 10.02 0.37 -1.39
CA PHE A 206 9.92 -0.93 -2.02
C PHE A 206 11.21 -1.34 -2.71
N THR A 207 12.02 -0.37 -3.14
CA THR A 207 13.39 -0.65 -3.56
C THR A 207 14.22 -1.20 -2.40
N PHE A 208 14.16 -0.60 -1.21
CA PHE A 208 14.87 -1.11 -0.03
C PHE A 208 14.34 -2.47 0.43
N LEU A 209 13.02 -2.63 0.52
CA LEU A 209 12.37 -3.90 0.85
C LEU A 209 12.86 -5.03 -0.06
N SER A 210 12.95 -4.78 -1.36
CA SER A 210 13.39 -5.79 -2.34
C SER A 210 14.80 -6.33 -2.07
N ARG A 211 15.66 -5.58 -1.38
CA ARG A 211 17.05 -5.98 -1.13
C ARG A 211 17.21 -7.01 -0.03
N PHE A 212 16.23 -7.15 0.87
CA PHE A 212 16.34 -8.08 2.00
C PHE A 212 15.14 -9.02 2.15
N LEU A 213 13.98 -8.68 1.57
CA LEU A 213 12.74 -9.43 1.77
C LEU A 213 12.86 -10.92 1.46
N PRO A 214 13.49 -11.38 0.35
CA PRO A 214 13.60 -12.82 0.08
C PRO A 214 14.41 -13.55 1.16
N SER A 215 15.53 -12.98 1.59
CA SER A 215 16.38 -13.57 2.63
C SER A 215 15.65 -13.64 3.96
N LEU A 216 14.93 -12.58 4.34
CA LEU A 216 14.14 -12.54 5.57
C LEU A 216 12.98 -13.56 5.51
N TYR A 217 12.25 -13.60 4.39
CA TYR A 217 11.16 -14.54 4.16
C TYR A 217 11.59 -16.00 4.40
N PHE A 218 12.70 -16.40 3.80
CA PHE A 218 13.23 -17.75 3.97
C PHE A 218 13.84 -17.98 5.37
N GLY A 219 14.47 -16.96 5.95
CA GLY A 219 15.02 -17.00 7.32
C GLY A 219 13.94 -17.24 8.37
N GLU A 220 12.77 -16.61 8.21
CA GLU A 220 11.60 -16.77 9.06
C GLU A 220 10.76 -18.02 8.74
N ARG A 221 11.21 -18.87 7.80
CA ARG A 221 10.46 -20.05 7.32
C ARG A 221 9.03 -19.70 6.92
N ALA A 222 8.85 -18.53 6.31
CA ALA A 222 7.56 -17.98 5.94
C ALA A 222 6.75 -18.98 5.09
N ASN A 223 5.46 -19.10 5.42
CA ASN A 223 4.51 -20.01 4.76
C ASN A 223 4.95 -21.49 4.73
N GLY A 224 5.90 -21.90 5.55
CA GLY A 224 6.44 -23.27 5.56
C GLY A 224 7.17 -23.66 4.26
N GLU A 225 7.59 -22.67 3.47
CA GLU A 225 8.25 -22.95 2.19
C GLU A 225 9.65 -23.56 2.36
N VAL A 226 9.99 -24.42 1.40
CA VAL A 226 11.34 -24.98 1.29
C VAL A 226 12.29 -23.85 0.93
N VAL A 227 13.36 -23.71 1.71
CA VAL A 227 14.41 -22.74 1.44
C VAL A 227 15.22 -23.22 0.24
N PRO A 228 15.29 -22.46 -0.87
CA PRO A 228 16.06 -22.86 -2.03
C PRO A 228 17.55 -22.88 -1.68
N LEU A 229 18.22 -24.00 -1.98
CA LEU A 229 19.67 -24.07 -1.92
C LEU A 229 20.25 -23.42 -3.20
N PRO A 230 21.41 -22.76 -3.10
CA PRO A 230 22.07 -22.21 -4.29
C PRO A 230 22.57 -23.26 -5.31
N TRP A 231 22.51 -24.55 -4.98
CA TRP A 231 22.99 -25.68 -5.78
C TRP A 231 22.00 -26.85 -5.79
#